data_AF-A0A954IKB9-F1
#
_entry.id   AF-A0A954IKB9-F1
#
_cell.length_a   1.000
_cell.length_b   1.000
_cell.length_c   1.000
_cell.angle_alpha   90.00
_cell.angle_beta   90.00
_cell.angle_gamma   90.00
#
_symmetry.space_group_name_H-M   'P 1'
#
loop_
_entity.id
_entity.type
_entity.pdbx_description
1 polymer ?
#
loop_
_entity_poly.entity_id
_entity_poly.type
_entity_poly.pdbx_seq_one_letter_code
_entity_poly.pdbx_strand_id
1 'polypeptide(L)'
;MFLWLWVILIAAGLAPGVSRMVGSRGGWLLALVPAGVAVCLLQQWPAVVNQQNVSAAVDWVPSLHLMVSLRLDGLSLLFGLLVTGIGALVLVYAGAYLKGDERLGRLWMFLLLFMAAMLGVVLADNLLTLFIFWELTSITS
;
A
#
# COMPACT_ATOMS: atom_id res chain seq x y z
N MET A 1 -5.58 -13.62 1.53
CA MET A 1 -6.50 -12.49 1.25
C MET A 1 -5.76 -11.16 1.11
N PHE A 2 -4.81 -10.82 1.99
CA PHE A 2 -4.02 -9.56 1.92
C PHE A 2 -2.67 -9.67 1.18
N LEU A 3 -2.54 -10.59 0.22
CA LEU A 3 -1.29 -10.79 -0.53
C LEU A 3 -0.85 -9.53 -1.30
N TRP A 4 -1.80 -8.65 -1.60
CA TRP A 4 -1.57 -7.40 -2.29
C TRP A 4 -0.72 -6.39 -1.47
N LEU A 5 -0.69 -6.47 -0.14
CA LEU A 5 0.23 -5.64 0.68
C LEU A 5 1.69 -5.99 0.40
N TRP A 6 1.99 -7.29 0.32
CA TRP A 6 3.33 -7.78 -0.02
C TRP A 6 3.76 -7.37 -1.41
N VAL A 7 2.82 -7.32 -2.36
CA VAL A 7 3.08 -6.90 -3.74
C VAL A 7 3.55 -5.43 -3.79
N ILE A 8 2.96 -4.53 -3.00
CA ILE A 8 3.41 -3.12 -2.92
C ILE A 8 4.81 -3.04 -2.28
N LEU A 9 5.09 -3.81 -1.23
CA LEU A 9 6.40 -3.82 -0.58
C LEU A 9 7.51 -4.35 -1.51
N ILE A 10 7.22 -5.40 -2.27
CA ILE A 10 8.15 -5.92 -3.28
C ILE A 10 8.39 -4.87 -4.36
N ALA A 11 7.34 -4.21 -4.86
CA ALA A 11 7.47 -3.13 -5.82
C ALA A 11 8.32 -1.97 -5.27
N ALA A 12 8.18 -1.63 -3.99
CA ALA A 12 8.99 -0.62 -3.33
C ALA A 12 10.48 -0.99 -3.34
N GLY A 13 10.81 -2.25 -3.01
CA GLY A 13 12.18 -2.76 -3.08
C GLY A 13 12.78 -2.74 -4.48
N LEU A 14 11.96 -2.99 -5.51
CA LEU A 14 12.39 -2.99 -6.91
C LEU A 14 12.43 -1.60 -7.55
N ALA A 15 11.76 -0.60 -6.98
CA ALA A 15 11.63 0.74 -7.57
C ALA A 15 12.96 1.42 -7.96
N PRO A 16 14.04 1.36 -7.14
CA PRO A 16 15.33 1.90 -7.54
C PRO A 16 15.93 1.19 -8.76
N GLY A 17 15.73 -0.13 -8.87
CA GLY A 17 16.16 -0.92 -10.03
C GLY A 17 15.38 -0.55 -11.30
N VAL A 18 14.06 -0.44 -11.20
CA VAL A 18 13.19 -0.02 -12.31
C VAL A 18 13.57 1.36 -12.84
N SER A 19 13.87 2.31 -11.94
CA SER A 19 14.35 3.64 -12.33
C SER A 19 15.67 3.60 -13.08
N ARG A 20 16.61 2.71 -12.72
CA ARG A 20 17.90 2.58 -13.42
C ARG A 20 17.74 1.97 -14.82
N MET A 21 16.80 1.03 -14.98
CA MET A 21 16.59 0.32 -16.24
C MET A 21 15.75 1.10 -17.25
N VAL A 22 14.68 1.75 -16.78
CA VAL A 22 13.62 2.32 -17.65
C VAL A 22 13.53 3.85 -17.52
N GLY A 23 14.30 4.46 -16.60
CA GLY A 23 14.30 5.90 -16.36
C GLY A 23 12.93 6.40 -15.92
N SER A 24 12.56 7.60 -16.39
CA SER A 24 11.32 8.28 -16.02
C SER A 24 10.03 7.54 -16.41
N ARG A 25 10.09 6.63 -17.39
CA ARG A 25 8.94 5.80 -17.80
C ARG A 25 8.61 4.71 -16.77
N GLY A 26 9.51 4.43 -15.83
CA GLY A 26 9.30 3.47 -14.74
C GLY A 26 8.06 3.78 -13.89
N GLY A 27 7.64 5.04 -13.80
CA GLY A 27 6.44 5.44 -13.07
C GLY A 27 5.17 4.79 -13.59
N TRP A 28 5.04 4.60 -14.91
CA TRP A 28 3.92 3.87 -15.51
C TRP A 28 3.90 2.39 -15.12
N LEU A 29 5.07 1.75 -15.11
CA LEU A 29 5.20 0.35 -14.71
C LEU A 29 4.89 0.16 -13.23
N LEU A 30 5.46 1.02 -12.37
CA LEU A 30 5.24 0.96 -10.93
C LEU A 30 3.79 1.30 -10.56
N ALA A 31 3.11 2.19 -11.29
CA ALA A 31 1.70 2.52 -11.07
C ALA A 31 0.73 1.38 -11.36
N LEU A 32 1.11 0.39 -12.18
CA LEU A 32 0.29 -0.81 -12.40
C LEU A 32 0.11 -1.61 -11.11
N VAL A 33 1.06 -1.52 -10.19
CA VAL A 33 1.01 -2.24 -8.91
C VAL A 33 -0.15 -1.74 -8.05
N PRO A 34 -0.21 -0.46 -7.62
CA PRO A 34 -1.34 0.03 -6.84
C PRO A 34 -2.64 0.07 -7.63
N ALA A 35 -2.61 0.27 -8.96
CA ALA A 35 -3.82 0.13 -9.78
C ALA A 35 -4.40 -1.30 -9.73
N GLY A 36 -3.54 -2.32 -9.79
CA GLY A 36 -3.94 -3.72 -9.62
C GLY A 36 -4.49 -4.00 -8.22
N VAL A 37 -3.89 -3.41 -7.17
CA VAL A 37 -4.43 -3.50 -5.81
C VAL A 37 -5.80 -2.83 -5.70
N ALA A 38 -5.99 -1.66 -6.32
CA ALA A 38 -7.29 -0.98 -6.36
C ALA A 38 -8.37 -1.86 -7.02
N VAL A 39 -8.05 -2.54 -8.12
CA VAL A 39 -8.95 -3.50 -8.76
C VAL A 39 -9.25 -4.69 -7.84
N CYS A 40 -8.25 -5.25 -7.17
CA CYS A 40 -8.44 -6.32 -6.18
C CYS A 40 -9.33 -5.89 -5.01
N LEU A 41 -9.21 -4.65 -4.54
CA LEU A 41 -10.08 -4.07 -3.52
C LEU A 41 -11.51 -3.90 -4.04
N LEU A 42 -11.70 -3.38 -5.26
CA LEU A 42 -13.02 -3.26 -5.88
C LEU A 42 -13.73 -4.63 -6.00
N GLN A 43 -12.99 -5.70 -6.26
CA GLN A 43 -13.56 -7.06 -6.29
C GLN A 43 -14.10 -7.53 -4.92
N GLN A 44 -13.65 -6.93 -3.81
CA GLN A 44 -14.17 -7.21 -2.46
C GLN A 44 -15.47 -6.46 -2.14
N TRP A 45 -15.90 -5.54 -3.00
CA TRP A 45 -17.12 -4.74 -2.80
C TRP A 45 -18.36 -5.60 -2.43
N PRO A 46 -18.68 -6.71 -3.14
CA PRO A 46 -19.83 -7.52 -2.79
C PRO A 46 -19.71 -8.18 -1.42
N ALA A 47 -18.50 -8.61 -1.03
CA ALA A 47 -18.27 -9.22 0.28
C ALA A 47 -18.52 -8.20 1.40
N VAL A 48 -18.01 -6.98 1.23
CA VAL A 48 -18.19 -5.88 2.17
C VAL A 48 -19.65 -5.44 2.29
N VAL A 49 -20.36 -5.31 1.16
CA VAL A 49 -21.79 -4.94 1.15
C VAL A 49 -22.67 -6.00 1.82
N ASN A 50 -22.35 -7.29 1.62
CA ASN A 50 -23.05 -8.40 2.27
C ASN A 50 -22.62 -8.61 3.73
N GLN A 51 -21.86 -7.69 4.34
CA GLN A 51 -21.35 -7.76 5.70
C GLN A 51 -20.56 -9.06 5.99
N GLN A 52 -19.89 -9.61 4.97
CA GLN A 52 -19.02 -10.75 5.17
C GLN A 52 -17.77 -10.29 5.94
N ASN A 53 -17.31 -11.13 6.88
CA ASN A 53 -16.16 -10.80 7.69
C ASN A 53 -14.87 -11.03 6.88
N VAL A 54 -14.36 -9.97 6.24
CA VAL A 54 -13.11 -9.98 5.48
C VAL A 54 -11.97 -9.53 6.40
N SER A 55 -11.47 -10.45 7.23
CA SER A 55 -10.40 -10.17 8.19
C SER A 55 -9.25 -11.17 8.11
N ALA A 56 -8.07 -10.75 8.57
CA ALA A 56 -6.93 -11.61 8.79
C ALA A 56 -6.22 -11.18 10.08
N ALA A 57 -5.81 -12.14 10.89
CA ALA A 57 -5.04 -11.89 12.10
C ALA A 57 -3.85 -12.83 12.16
N VAL A 58 -2.74 -12.32 12.67
CA VAL A 58 -1.53 -13.08 12.98
C VAL A 58 -1.15 -12.79 14.42
N ASP A 59 -0.94 -13.85 15.20
CA ASP A 59 -0.40 -13.73 16.55
C ASP A 59 1.02 -13.19 16.50
N TRP A 60 1.25 -12.03 17.11
CA TRP A 60 2.57 -11.42 17.16
C TRP A 60 3.29 -11.73 18.47
N VAL A 61 2.63 -11.49 19.60
CA VAL A 61 3.14 -11.86 20.93
C VAL A 61 2.03 -12.61 21.70
N PRO A 62 1.95 -13.95 21.54
CA PRO A 62 0.85 -14.74 22.12
C PRO A 62 0.75 -14.62 23.64
N SER A 63 1.89 -14.52 24.34
CA SER A 63 1.94 -14.38 25.80
C SER A 63 1.31 -13.10 26.33
N LEU A 64 1.20 -12.06 25.49
CA LEU A 64 0.58 -10.78 25.81
C LEU A 64 -0.78 -10.60 25.13
N HIS A 65 -1.29 -11.64 24.46
CA HIS A 65 -2.49 -11.57 23.62
C HIS A 65 -2.45 -10.45 22.57
N LEU A 66 -1.26 -10.15 22.04
CA LEU A 66 -1.07 -9.13 21.02
C LEU A 66 -1.12 -9.75 19.63
N MET A 67 -2.08 -9.29 18.83
CA MET A 67 -2.30 -9.71 17.45
C MET A 67 -2.05 -8.54 16.50
N VAL A 68 -1.52 -8.84 15.32
CA VAL A 68 -1.62 -7.96 14.16
C VAL A 68 -2.89 -8.34 13.41
N SER A 69 -3.92 -7.49 13.45
CA SER A 69 -5.21 -7.77 12.84
C SER A 69 -5.59 -6.71 11.81
N LEU A 70 -6.03 -7.20 10.64
CA LEU A 70 -6.47 -6.42 9.50
C LEU A 70 -7.92 -6.77 9.20
N ARG A 71 -8.76 -5.75 9.01
CA ARG A 71 -10.17 -5.91 8.64
C ARG A 71 -10.49 -5.01 7.46
N LEU A 72 -11.18 -5.59 6.48
CA LEU A 72 -11.77 -4.87 5.36
C LEU A 72 -13.27 -4.73 5.57
N ASP A 73 -13.69 -3.51 5.89
CA ASP A 73 -15.07 -3.02 6.01
C ASP A 73 -15.34 -1.91 4.98
N GLY A 74 -16.53 -1.30 5.03
CA GLY A 74 -16.92 -0.26 4.06
C GLY A 74 -16.03 0.98 4.09
N LEU A 75 -15.58 1.40 5.28
CA LEU A 75 -14.76 2.58 5.45
C LEU A 75 -13.33 2.33 4.97
N SER A 76 -12.75 1.21 5.39
CA SER A 76 -11.41 0.80 4.97
C SER A 76 -11.33 0.48 3.47
N LEU A 77 -12.40 -0.05 2.87
CA LEU A 77 -12.49 -0.20 1.41
C LEU A 77 -12.44 1.15 0.70
N LEU A 78 -13.24 2.13 1.14
CA LEU A 78 -13.24 3.49 0.57
C LEU A 78 -11.85 4.11 0.63
N PHE A 79 -11.24 4.13 1.81
CA PHE A 79 -9.91 4.70 1.98
C PHE A 79 -8.82 3.90 1.26
N GLY A 80 -8.92 2.57 1.22
CA GLY A 80 -7.99 1.72 0.47
C GLY A 80 -8.00 2.03 -1.03
N LEU A 81 -9.17 2.27 -1.60
CA LEU A 81 -9.31 2.71 -3.00
C LEU A 81 -8.75 4.11 -3.24
N LEU A 82 -8.94 5.04 -2.31
CA LEU A 82 -8.34 6.37 -2.40
C LEU A 82 -6.81 6.31 -2.34
N VAL A 83 -6.25 5.57 -1.38
CA VAL A 83 -4.80 5.43 -1.21
C VAL A 83 -4.16 4.81 -2.46
N THR A 84 -4.74 3.73 -2.98
CA THR A 84 -4.20 3.03 -4.15
C THR A 84 -4.45 3.77 -5.47
N GLY A 85 -5.65 4.31 -5.66
CA GLY A 85 -6.03 5.06 -6.87
C GLY A 85 -5.22 6.34 -7.03
N ILE A 86 -5.20 7.19 -5.99
CA ILE A 86 -4.40 8.43 -6.02
C ILE A 86 -2.91 8.09 -6.02
N GLY A 87 -2.49 7.08 -5.26
CA GLY A 87 -1.11 6.61 -5.23
C GLY A 87 -0.58 6.21 -6.62
N ALA A 88 -1.38 5.50 -7.42
CA ALA A 88 -1.03 5.15 -8.80
C ALA A 88 -0.80 6.40 -9.66
N LEU A 89 -1.70 7.39 -9.58
CA LEU A 89 -1.58 8.64 -10.32
C LEU A 89 -0.34 9.44 -9.90
N VAL A 90 -0.03 9.47 -8.61
CA VAL A 90 1.16 10.14 -8.06
C VAL A 90 2.45 9.50 -8.58
N LEU A 91 2.52 8.17 -8.72
CA LEU A 91 3.71 7.50 -9.28
C LEU A 91 3.96 7.87 -10.74
N VAL A 92 2.90 7.91 -11.56
CA VAL A 92 2.98 8.35 -12.96
C VAL A 92 3.43 9.81 -13.02
N TYR A 93 2.80 10.66 -12.21
CA TYR A 93 3.13 12.09 -12.14
C TYR A 93 4.58 12.32 -11.74
N ALA A 94 5.07 11.66 -10.69
CA ALA A 94 6.45 11.78 -10.22
C ALA A 94 7.47 11.44 -11.31
N GLY A 95 7.17 10.43 -12.16
CA GLY A 95 8.02 10.09 -13.30
C GLY A 95 8.13 11.19 -14.34
N ALA A 96 7.02 11.85 -14.67
CA ALA A 96 7.03 12.98 -15.59
C ALA A 96 7.66 14.24 -14.97
N TYR A 97 7.36 14.49 -13.69
CA TYR A 97 7.75 15.69 -12.97
C TYR A 97 9.26 15.74 -12.67
N LEU A 98 9.86 14.62 -12.25
CA LEU A 98 11.29 14.53 -11.92
C LEU A 98 12.09 13.80 -13.01
N LYS A 99 11.70 13.99 -14.27
CA LYS A 99 12.38 13.37 -15.40
C LYS A 99 13.85 13.79 -15.45
N GLY A 100 14.74 12.80 -15.35
CA GLY A 100 16.20 13.00 -15.39
C GLY A 100 16.85 13.16 -14.02
N ASP A 101 16.09 13.17 -12.92
CA ASP A 101 16.64 13.19 -11.57
C ASP A 101 17.12 11.79 -11.15
N GLU A 102 18.37 11.70 -10.71
CA GLU A 102 19.00 10.45 -10.25
C GLU A 102 18.34 9.86 -8.99
N ARG A 103 17.60 10.68 -8.24
CA ARG A 103 16.93 10.31 -6.98
C ARG A 103 15.52 9.76 -7.20
N LEU A 104 15.01 9.76 -8.42
CA LEU A 104 13.64 9.35 -8.76
C LEU A 104 13.30 7.93 -8.25
N GLY A 105 14.20 6.96 -8.43
CA GLY A 105 13.98 5.60 -7.95
C GLY A 105 13.82 5.49 -6.44
N ARG A 106 14.54 6.32 -5.67
CA ARG A 106 14.42 6.40 -4.21
C ARG A 106 13.11 7.06 -3.80
N LEU A 107 12.68 8.11 -4.52
CA LEU A 107 11.37 8.72 -4.27
C LEU A 107 10.24 7.71 -4.48
N TRP A 108 10.26 6.96 -5.58
CA TRP A 108 9.25 5.92 -5.84
C TRP A 108 9.24 4.83 -4.79
N MET A 109 10.41 4.42 -4.29
CA MET A 109 10.50 3.49 -3.15
C MET A 109 9.77 4.06 -1.93
N PHE A 110 10.05 5.31 -1.54
CA PHE A 110 9.38 5.93 -0.39
C PHE A 110 7.88 6.12 -0.61
N LEU A 111 7.44 6.53 -1.81
CA LEU A 111 6.02 6.65 -2.15
C LEU A 111 5.27 5.31 -2.01
N LEU A 112 5.88 4.21 -2.44
CA LEU A 112 5.30 2.86 -2.30
C LEU A 112 5.33 2.37 -0.85
N LEU A 113 6.39 2.65 -0.09
CA LEU A 113 6.46 2.33 1.35
C LEU A 113 5.41 3.11 2.15
N PHE A 114 5.26 4.40 1.89
CA PHE A 114 4.24 5.24 2.49
C PHE A 114 2.83 4.74 2.15
N MET A 115 2.61 4.33 0.90
CA MET A 115 1.33 3.75 0.48
C MET A 115 1.02 2.43 1.21
N ALA A 116 2.01 1.56 1.37
CA ALA A 116 1.85 0.32 2.14
C ALA A 116 1.54 0.62 3.62
N ALA A 117 2.21 1.60 4.21
CA ALA A 117 1.95 2.03 5.59
C ALA A 117 0.53 2.59 5.74
N MET A 118 0.09 3.48 4.84
CA MET A 118 -1.27 4.03 4.84
C MET A 118 -2.35 2.96 4.66
N LEU A 119 -2.12 1.96 3.81
CA LEU A 119 -3.04 0.82 3.68
C LEU A 119 -3.13 0.01 4.97
N GLY A 120 -2.01 -0.16 5.67
CA GLY A 120 -2.01 -0.80 6.99
C GLY A 120 -2.77 0.00 8.06
N VAL A 121 -2.64 1.33 8.09
CA VAL A 121 -3.41 2.20 8.99
C VAL A 121 -4.91 2.05 8.74
N VAL A 122 -5.31 2.09 7.47
CA VAL A 122 -6.73 2.04 7.07
C VAL A 122 -7.37 0.68 7.35
N LEU A 123 -6.59 -0.40 7.27
CA LEU A 123 -7.06 -1.76 7.54
C LEU A 123 -6.96 -2.19 9.00
N ALA A 124 -6.31 -1.40 9.85
CA ALA A 124 -6.00 -1.81 11.21
C ALA A 124 -7.28 -2.10 12.02
N ASP A 125 -7.34 -3.29 12.61
CA ASP A 125 -8.50 -3.73 13.40
C ASP A 125 -8.25 -3.65 14.92
N ASN A 126 -7.04 -3.25 15.32
CA ASN A 126 -6.70 -2.98 16.72
C ASN A 126 -5.67 -1.84 16.85
N LEU A 127 -5.54 -1.29 18.06
CA LEU A 127 -4.67 -0.15 18.35
C LEU A 127 -3.18 -0.43 18.11
N LEU A 128 -2.74 -1.66 18.35
CA LEU A 128 -1.34 -2.05 18.13
C LEU A 128 -0.98 -2.01 16.65
N THR A 129 -1.83 -2.62 15.81
CA THR A 129 -1.69 -2.64 14.37
C THR A 129 -1.74 -1.22 13.80
N LEU A 130 -2.69 -0.41 14.29
CA LEU A 130 -2.81 0.99 13.92
C LEU A 130 -1.53 1.76 14.28
N PHE A 131 -1.03 1.60 15.51
CA PHE A 131 0.19 2.27 15.97
C PHE A 131 1.42 1.88 15.14
N ILE A 132 1.62 0.59 14.84
CA ILE A 132 2.75 0.14 14.01
C ILE A 132 2.72 0.82 12.65
N PHE A 133 1.57 0.78 11.96
CA PHE A 133 1.47 1.40 10.64
C PHE A 133 1.49 2.92 10.68
N TRP A 134 0.98 3.53 11.75
CA TRP A 134 1.07 4.96 12.00
C TRP A 134 2.52 5.42 12.08
N GLU A 135 3.34 4.77 12.90
CA GLU A 135 4.77 5.08 12.99
C GLU A 135 5.48 4.84 11.65
N LEU A 136 5.11 3.80 10.90
CA LEU A 136 5.64 3.58 9.55
C LEU A 136 5.29 4.72 8.59
N THR A 137 4.09 5.32 8.69
CA THR A 137 3.76 6.51 7.88
C THR A 137 4.66 7.70 8.25
N SER A 138 4.98 7.88 9.53
CA SER A 138 5.88 8.93 10.00
C SER A 138 7.33 8.72 9.56
N ILE A 139 7.78 7.47 9.45
CA ILE A 139 9.16 7.14 9.02
C ILE A 139 9.32 7.31 7.50
N THR A 140 8.24 7.10 6.75
CA THR A 140 8.26 7.08 5.27
C THR A 140 7.85 8.41 4.62
N SER A 141 7.35 9.37 5.39
CA SER A 141 7.06 10.75 4.97
C SER A 141 8.30 11.63 4.96
#